data_AF-A0A6M1NCP7-F1
#
_entry.id   AF-A0A6M1NCP7-F1
#
_cell.length_a   1.000
_cell.length_b   1.000
_cell.length_c   1.000
_cell.angle_alpha   90.00
_cell.angle_beta   90.00
_cell.angle_gamma   90.00
#
_symmetry.space_group_name_H-M   'P 1'
#
loop_
_entity.id
_entity.type
_entity.pdbx_description
1 polymer ?
#
loop_
_entity_poly.entity_id
_entity_poly.type
_entity_poly.pdbx_seq_one_letter_code
_entity_poly.pdbx_strand_id
1 'polypeptide(L)'
;MIRALLIAGFILSVSIVIGQTVYKTPSGQKYHTATCRYVKNVSTKLTVSDARKLGLSPCSQCRPDQAGQSNASSSGLGIRPGEAKGVRSTSIRCRGITKAGARCKRMTKNVNGYCFQHEPSP
;
A
#
# COMPACT_ATOMS: atom_id res chain seq x y z
N MET A 1 38.31 -24.75 -23.06
CA MET A 1 36.95 -24.55 -23.62
C MET A 1 35.87 -24.49 -22.53
N ILE A 2 35.82 -25.44 -21.59
CA ILE A 2 34.86 -25.45 -20.47
C ILE A 2 34.93 -24.20 -19.56
N ARG A 3 36.14 -23.67 -19.29
CA ARG A 3 36.30 -22.43 -18.50
C ARG A 3 35.73 -21.18 -19.19
N ALA A 4 35.77 -21.11 -20.53
CA ALA A 4 35.19 -20.00 -21.29
C ALA A 4 33.65 -20.07 -21.31
N LEU A 5 33.09 -21.29 -21.33
CA LEU A 5 31.65 -21.53 -21.25
C LEU A 5 31.06 -21.20 -19.87
N LEU A 6 31.81 -21.46 -18.77
CA LEU A 6 31.39 -21.11 -17.42
C LEU A 6 31.42 -19.59 -17.15
N ILE A 7 32.38 -18.86 -17.74
CA ILE A 7 32.46 -17.40 -17.62
C ILE A 7 31.36 -16.72 -18.46
N ALA A 8 31.10 -17.20 -19.68
CA ALA A 8 30.02 -16.69 -20.53
C ALA A 8 28.62 -16.91 -19.92
N GLY A 9 28.41 -18.05 -19.23
CA GLY A 9 27.15 -18.34 -18.52
C GLY A 9 26.92 -17.45 -17.29
N PHE A 10 27.98 -17.05 -16.59
CA PHE A 10 27.90 -16.14 -15.44
C PHE A 10 27.57 -14.70 -15.87
N ILE A 11 28.09 -14.24 -17.01
CA ILE A 11 27.84 -12.89 -17.55
C ILE A 11 26.40 -12.73 -18.07
N LEU A 12 25.80 -13.79 -18.62
CA LEU A 12 24.39 -13.77 -19.05
C LEU A 12 23.39 -13.80 -17.89
N SER A 13 23.85 -14.17 -16.68
CA SER A 13 22.99 -14.34 -15.50
C SER A 13 22.76 -13.05 -14.68
N VAL A 14 23.40 -11.93 -15.06
CA VAL A 14 23.26 -10.63 -14.40
C VAL A 14 21.89 -10.05 -14.72
N SER A 15 20.95 -10.49 -13.90
CA SER A 15 19.51 -10.37 -14.09
C SER A 15 19.02 -8.94 -13.89
N ILE A 16 17.93 -8.63 -14.59
CA ILE A 16 17.18 -7.38 -14.55
C ILE A 16 16.68 -7.14 -13.12
N VAL A 17 17.33 -6.24 -12.38
CA VAL A 17 16.89 -5.82 -11.04
C VAL A 17 15.80 -4.77 -11.19
N ILE A 18 14.54 -5.16 -11.00
CA ILE A 18 13.40 -4.24 -10.96
C ILE A 18 13.28 -3.67 -9.55
N GLY A 19 13.49 -2.36 -9.40
CA GLY A 19 13.38 -1.67 -8.12
C GLY A 19 11.95 -1.62 -7.57
N GLN A 20 11.82 -1.57 -6.24
CA GLN A 20 10.53 -1.43 -5.59
C GLN A 20 9.86 -0.09 -5.97
N THR A 21 8.61 -0.20 -6.43
CA THR A 21 7.75 0.95 -6.72
C THR A 21 7.13 1.50 -5.43
N VAL A 22 7.22 2.81 -5.25
CA VAL A 22 6.57 3.57 -4.18
C VAL A 22 5.83 4.79 -4.74
N TYR A 23 5.03 5.44 -3.91
CA TYR A 23 4.14 6.52 -4.30
C TYR A 23 4.38 7.77 -3.46
N LYS A 24 4.47 8.92 -4.12
CA LYS A 24 4.55 10.25 -3.51
C LYS A 24 3.17 10.93 -3.61
N THR A 25 2.67 11.44 -2.51
CA THR A 25 1.43 12.23 -2.50
C THR A 25 1.73 13.70 -2.85
N PRO A 26 0.78 14.45 -3.44
CA PRO A 26 0.98 15.87 -3.79
C PRO A 26 1.38 16.76 -2.60
N SER A 27 0.91 16.41 -1.40
CA SER A 27 1.20 17.12 -0.15
C SER A 27 2.55 16.75 0.49
N GLY A 28 3.26 15.74 -0.02
CA GLY A 28 4.16 14.93 0.80
C GLY A 28 5.66 15.21 0.66
N GLN A 29 6.33 15.33 1.82
CA GLN A 29 7.77 15.07 2.03
C GLN A 29 8.07 13.57 2.26
N LYS A 30 7.04 12.70 2.14
CA LYS A 30 7.13 11.27 2.42
C LYS A 30 6.73 10.43 1.21
N TYR A 31 7.28 9.22 1.15
CA TYR A 31 6.87 8.19 0.18
C TYR A 31 6.19 7.00 0.86
N HIS A 32 5.32 6.33 0.10
CA HIS A 32 4.31 5.41 0.62
C HIS A 32 4.23 4.13 -0.23
N THR A 33 3.67 3.05 0.33
CA THR A 33 3.28 1.85 -0.45
C THR A 33 1.98 2.09 -1.20
N ALA A 34 1.70 1.31 -2.24
CA ALA A 34 0.46 1.42 -3.03
C ALA A 34 -0.84 1.31 -2.19
N THR A 35 -0.77 0.64 -1.04
CA THR A 35 -1.92 0.37 -0.17
C THR A 35 -2.06 1.36 0.99
N CYS A 36 -1.18 2.36 1.06
CA CYS A 36 -1.17 3.32 2.15
C CYS A 36 -2.37 4.29 2.05
N ARG A 37 -3.09 4.54 3.15
CA ARG A 37 -4.33 5.36 3.18
C ARG A 37 -4.21 6.77 2.58
N TYR A 38 -2.99 7.29 2.49
CA TYR A 38 -2.71 8.64 1.97
C TYR A 38 -2.48 8.64 0.45
N VAL A 39 -2.21 7.47 -0.14
CA VAL A 39 -2.05 7.32 -1.58
C VAL A 39 -3.42 7.37 -2.23
N LYS A 40 -3.64 8.41 -3.04
CA LYS A 40 -4.83 8.62 -3.86
C LYS A 40 -4.45 8.60 -5.34
N ASN A 41 -5.43 8.69 -6.24
CA ASN A 41 -5.23 8.69 -7.70
C ASN A 41 -4.28 9.80 -8.20
N VAL A 42 -4.09 10.86 -7.41
CA VAL A 42 -3.18 11.97 -7.70
C VAL A 42 -1.72 11.72 -7.29
N SER A 43 -1.40 10.54 -6.77
CA SER A 43 -0.05 10.22 -6.29
C SER A 43 0.87 9.82 -7.44
N THR A 44 2.11 10.29 -7.43
CA THR A 44 3.10 9.99 -8.46
C THR A 44 3.82 8.68 -8.12
N LYS A 45 3.96 7.79 -9.11
CA LYS A 45 4.74 6.55 -9.01
C LYS A 45 6.22 6.85 -9.18
N LEU A 46 7.07 6.32 -8.30
CA LEU A 46 8.53 6.45 -8.38
C LEU A 46 9.24 5.25 -7.74
N THR A 47 10.55 5.15 -7.91
CA THR A 47 11.35 4.12 -7.23
C THR A 47 11.77 4.57 -5.84
N VAL A 48 12.10 3.63 -4.95
CA VAL A 48 12.68 3.96 -3.63
C VAL A 48 13.97 4.78 -3.77
N SER A 49 14.80 4.47 -4.76
CA SER A 49 16.03 5.23 -5.03
C SER A 49 15.74 6.69 -5.40
N ASP A 50 14.77 6.92 -6.29
CA ASP A 50 14.41 8.28 -6.69
C ASP A 50 13.75 9.04 -5.54
N ALA A 51 12.98 8.36 -4.70
CA ALA A 51 12.37 8.96 -3.52
C ALA A 51 13.43 9.50 -2.56
N ARG A 52 14.50 8.71 -2.33
CA ARG A 52 15.63 9.11 -1.49
C ARG A 52 16.44 10.25 -2.12
N LYS A 53 16.68 10.22 -3.43
CA LYS A 53 17.34 11.33 -4.16
C LYS A 53 16.56 12.64 -4.04
N LEU A 54 15.23 12.56 -4.00
CA LEU A 54 14.34 13.70 -3.79
C LEU A 54 14.23 14.13 -2.31
N GLY A 55 14.99 13.52 -1.39
CA GLY A 55 14.96 13.84 0.03
C GLY A 55 13.69 13.40 0.75
N LEU A 56 12.90 12.49 0.16
CA LEU A 56 11.66 12.02 0.76
C LEU A 56 11.94 10.97 1.83
N SER A 57 11.22 11.05 2.95
CA SER A 57 11.32 10.07 4.04
C SER A 57 10.24 8.97 3.92
N PRO A 58 10.49 7.75 4.42
CA PRO A 58 9.48 6.70 4.39
C PRO A 58 8.30 7.05 5.33
N CYS A 59 7.10 6.63 4.94
CA CYS A 59 5.96 6.70 5.83
C CYS A 59 6.13 5.76 7.03
N SER A 60 6.13 6.31 8.25
CA SER A 60 6.30 5.55 9.51
C SER A 60 5.27 4.45 9.73
N GLN A 61 4.06 4.63 9.19
CA GLN A 61 2.96 3.67 9.26
C GLN A 61 3.10 2.55 8.22
N CYS A 62 3.57 2.92 7.02
CA CYS A 62 3.63 2.00 5.88
C CYS A 62 4.98 1.26 5.79
N ARG A 63 6.03 1.78 6.47
CA ARG A 63 7.41 1.25 6.52
C ARG A 63 7.90 0.65 5.19
N PRO A 64 7.78 1.40 4.06
CA PRO A 64 8.09 0.88 2.74
C PRO A 64 9.57 0.50 2.58
N ASP A 65 10.45 1.08 3.39
CA ASP A 65 11.89 0.83 3.42
C ASP A 65 12.27 -0.56 3.96
N GLN A 66 11.38 -1.22 4.72
CA GLN A 66 11.65 -2.52 5.35
C GLN A 66 11.12 -3.71 4.53
N ALA A 67 10.41 -3.46 3.43
CA ALA A 67 9.72 -4.50 2.65
C ALA A 67 10.66 -5.39 1.79
N GLY A 68 11.99 -5.20 1.88
CA GLY A 68 12.98 -6.05 1.23
C GLY A 68 13.42 -7.28 2.04
N GLN A 69 12.93 -7.45 3.27
CA GLN A 69 13.27 -8.58 4.16
C GLN A 69 12.03 -9.20 4.81
N SER A 70 11.00 -9.47 4.02
CA SER A 70 9.94 -10.39 4.44
C SER A 70 9.98 -11.59 3.53
N ASN A 71 10.54 -12.69 4.04
CA ASN A 71 10.26 -14.04 3.56
C ASN A 71 8.80 -14.11 3.16
N ALA A 72 8.55 -14.60 1.95
CA ALA A 72 7.23 -14.84 1.40
C ALA A 72 6.41 -15.68 2.39
N SER A 73 5.67 -15.01 3.28
CA SER A 73 4.55 -15.61 3.97
C SER A 73 3.37 -15.46 3.02
N SER A 74 3.32 -16.43 2.10
CA SER A 74 2.13 -16.88 1.43
C SER A 74 1.03 -17.09 2.47
N SER A 75 0.14 -16.13 2.60
CA SER A 75 -1.19 -16.32 3.17
C SER A 75 -2.12 -15.50 2.29
N GLY A 76 -2.48 -16.11 1.16
CA GLY A 76 -3.37 -15.52 0.18
C GLY A 76 -4.73 -15.21 0.81
N LEU A 77 -4.97 -13.93 1.10
CA LEU A 77 -6.32 -13.39 1.27
C LEU A 77 -6.85 -13.23 -0.16
N GLY A 78 -7.80 -14.07 -0.59
CA GLY A 78 -8.32 -14.11 -1.95
C GLY A 78 -8.97 -12.80 -2.43
N ILE A 79 -8.15 -11.81 -2.79
CA ILE A 79 -8.59 -10.52 -3.31
C ILE A 79 -8.56 -10.57 -4.85
N ARG A 80 -9.74 -10.38 -5.47
CA ARG A 80 -9.87 -10.24 -6.92
C ARG A 80 -9.38 -8.85 -7.36
N PRO A 81 -8.87 -8.68 -8.59
CA PRO A 81 -8.45 -7.38 -9.09
C PRO A 81 -9.64 -6.41 -9.13
N GLY A 82 -9.57 -5.31 -8.38
CA GLY A 82 -10.60 -4.26 -8.33
C GLY A 82 -11.28 -4.06 -6.96
N GLU A 83 -11.04 -4.94 -5.99
CA GLU A 83 -11.61 -4.81 -4.65
C GLU A 83 -10.68 -3.99 -3.74
N ALA A 84 -11.01 -2.70 -3.56
CA ALA A 84 -10.26 -1.83 -2.68
C ALA A 84 -10.28 -2.38 -1.23
N LYS A 85 -9.09 -2.59 -0.66
CA LYS A 85 -8.91 -2.95 0.76
C LYS A 85 -9.72 -1.99 1.63
N GLY A 86 -10.73 -2.50 2.33
CA GLY A 86 -11.55 -1.71 3.26
C GLY A 86 -13.03 -1.60 2.93
N VAL A 87 -13.51 -2.28 1.89
CA VAL A 87 -14.92 -2.34 1.52
C VAL A 87 -15.49 -3.72 1.84
N ARG A 88 -16.62 -3.76 2.55
CA ARG A 88 -17.43 -4.96 2.79
C ARG A 88 -18.27 -5.24 1.55
N SER A 89 -18.44 -6.52 1.23
CA SER A 89 -19.31 -6.97 0.14
C SER A 89 -20.76 -6.51 0.34
N THR A 90 -21.23 -6.46 1.59
CA THR A 90 -22.56 -5.97 1.97
C THR A 90 -22.51 -4.63 2.67
N SER A 91 -23.55 -3.82 2.45
CA SER A 91 -23.74 -2.55 3.14
C SER A 91 -24.38 -2.80 4.50
N ILE A 92 -23.80 -2.27 5.57
CA ILE A 92 -24.33 -2.38 6.93
C ILE A 92 -24.70 -1.01 7.49
N ARG A 93 -25.60 -0.97 8.48
CA ARG A 93 -25.91 0.30 9.17
C ARG A 93 -24.73 0.72 10.05
N CYS A 94 -24.39 2.00 9.97
CA CYS A 94 -23.33 2.62 10.76
C CYS A 94 -23.50 2.34 12.26
N ARG A 95 -22.39 2.01 12.92
CA ARG A 95 -22.34 1.73 14.36
C ARG A 95 -22.25 2.98 15.23
N GLY A 96 -22.11 4.17 14.65
CA GLY A 96 -22.00 5.44 15.36
C GLY A 96 -23.30 5.89 16.04
N ILE A 97 -23.15 6.67 17.11
CA ILE A 97 -24.24 7.33 17.84
C ILE A 97 -24.12 8.83 17.59
N THR A 98 -25.24 9.48 17.25
CA THR A 98 -25.25 10.93 17.01
C THR A 98 -25.10 11.69 18.33
N LYS A 99 -24.81 12.99 18.26
CA LYS A 99 -24.77 13.86 19.45
C LYS A 99 -26.08 13.85 20.25
N ALA A 100 -27.21 13.56 19.60
CA ALA A 100 -28.53 13.43 20.23
C ALA A 100 -28.77 12.04 20.87
N GLY A 101 -27.78 11.15 20.89
CA GLY A 101 -27.89 9.82 21.51
C GLY A 101 -28.55 8.75 20.64
N ALA A 102 -29.03 9.10 19.44
CA ALA A 102 -29.68 8.15 18.54
C ALA A 102 -28.67 7.40 17.66
N ARG A 103 -28.96 6.14 17.33
CA ARG A 103 -28.14 5.34 16.42
C ARG A 103 -28.15 5.93 15.00
N CYS A 104 -26.97 6.02 14.39
CA CYS A 104 -26.83 6.54 13.03
C CYS A 104 -27.56 5.64 12.02
N LYS A 105 -28.42 6.24 11.20
CA LYS A 105 -29.22 5.52 10.19
C LYS A 105 -28.49 5.30 8.86
N ARG A 106 -27.32 5.94 8.64
CA ARG A 106 -26.56 5.82 7.40
C ARG A 106 -25.99 4.42 7.20
N MET A 107 -25.99 3.97 5.95
CA MET A 107 -25.39 2.72 5.54
C MET A 107 -23.92 2.93 5.13
N THR A 108 -23.09 1.94 5.37
CA THR A 108 -21.66 1.98 5.05
C THR A 108 -21.19 0.60 4.61
N LYS A 109 -20.33 0.60 3.59
CA LYS A 109 -19.53 -0.57 3.23
C LYS A 109 -18.14 -0.52 3.87
N ASN A 110 -17.84 0.47 4.72
CA ASN A 110 -16.54 0.50 5.38
C ASN A 110 -16.39 -0.72 6.30
N VAL A 111 -15.25 -1.43 6.19
CA VAL A 111 -14.91 -2.58 7.06
C VAL A 111 -14.95 -2.23 8.55
N ASN A 112 -14.65 -0.99 8.92
CA ASN A 112 -14.75 -0.53 10.31
C ASN A 112 -16.21 -0.37 10.78
N GLY A 113 -17.20 -0.48 9.89
CA GLY A 113 -18.63 -0.36 10.20
C GLY A 113 -19.09 1.03 10.64
N TYR A 114 -18.29 2.07 10.39
CA TYR A 114 -18.66 3.46 10.61
C TYR A 114 -18.82 4.21 9.28
N CYS A 115 -19.65 5.24 9.27
CA CYS A 115 -19.78 6.16 8.15
C CYS A 115 -18.78 7.31 8.29
N PHE A 116 -18.54 8.07 7.22
CA PHE A 116 -17.57 9.17 7.16
C PHE A 116 -17.70 10.28 8.24
N GLN A 117 -18.84 10.37 8.95
CA GLN A 117 -19.01 11.32 10.08
C GLN A 117 -18.77 10.69 11.46
N HIS A 118 -18.56 9.39 11.51
CA HIS A 118 -18.27 8.63 12.72
C HIS A 118 -17.01 7.77 12.55
N GLU A 119 -16.16 8.08 11.56
CA GLU A 119 -14.88 7.40 11.42
C GLU A 119 -13.99 7.77 12.61
N PRO A 120 -13.60 6.79 13.45
CA PRO A 120 -12.69 7.08 14.55
C PRO A 120 -11.38 7.57 13.96
N SER A 121 -10.91 8.71 14.47
CA SER A 121 -9.59 9.23 14.13
C SER A 121 -8.52 8.18 14.49
N PRO A 122 -7.53 7.96 13.62
CA PRO A 122 -6.46 6.99 13.85
C PRO A 122 -5.63 7.33 15.08
#